data_AF-A0A969LG01-F1
#
_entry.id   AF-A0A969LG01-F1
#
_cell.length_a   1.000
_cell.length_b   1.000
_cell.length_c   1.000
_cell.angle_alpha   90.00
_cell.angle_beta   90.00
_cell.angle_gamma   90.00
#
_symmetry.space_group_name_H-M   'P 1'
#
loop_
_entity.id
_entity.type
_entity.pdbx_description
1 polymer ?
#
loop_
_entity_poly.entity_id
_entity_poly.type
_entity_poly.pdbx_seq_one_letter_code
_entity_poly.pdbx_strand_id
1 'polypeptide(L)'
;MTATVIDRQELNRLLANSPSLPQTPQFWNRCSITARALLNACQWRLTDVGETWWLAIACPTADTTWQALHDLDALIDALRPLAPHARISVYPPETIGNAFVTDLDDPWGYATSPWDEEQDI
;
A
#
# COMPACT_ATOMS: atom_id res chain seq x y z
N MET A 1 19.13 6.93 0.38
CA MET A 1 18.61 6.39 -0.90
C MET A 1 17.19 6.91 -1.00
N THR A 2 16.85 7.67 -2.03
CA THR A 2 15.47 8.17 -2.21
C THR A 2 14.55 6.98 -2.43
N ALA A 3 13.55 6.81 -1.56
CA ALA A 3 12.51 5.80 -1.77
C ALA A 3 11.80 6.11 -3.09
N THR A 4 12.02 5.27 -4.11
CA THR A 4 11.29 5.40 -5.38
C THR A 4 9.82 5.10 -5.12
N VAL A 5 8.93 6.05 -5.39
CA VAL A 5 7.48 5.83 -5.45
C VAL A 5 7.15 5.30 -6.84
N ILE A 6 6.34 4.24 -6.94
CA ILE A 6 5.84 3.76 -8.24
C ILE A 6 4.84 4.79 -8.77
N ASP A 7 5.02 5.26 -9.99
CA ASP A 7 4.07 6.19 -10.60
C ASP A 7 2.75 5.50 -10.98
N ARG A 8 1.72 6.30 -11.27
CA ARG A 8 0.38 5.80 -11.57
C ARG A 8 0.33 4.85 -12.77
N GLN A 9 1.14 5.10 -13.81
CA GLN A 9 1.14 4.27 -15.01
C GLN A 9 1.69 2.89 -14.67
N GLU A 10 2.79 2.84 -13.91
CA GLU A 10 3.35 1.58 -13.47
C GLU A 10 2.45 0.86 -12.45
N LEU A 11 1.78 1.58 -11.55
CA LEU A 11 0.74 1.00 -10.69
C LEU A 11 -0.36 0.31 -11.53
N ASN A 12 -0.91 1.01 -12.52
CA ASN A 12 -1.96 0.46 -13.38
C ASN A 12 -1.46 -0.77 -14.14
N ARG A 13 -0.20 -0.76 -14.59
CA ARG A 13 0.44 -1.92 -15.21
C ARG A 13 0.53 -3.09 -14.23
N LEU A 14 0.97 -2.82 -13.00
CA LEU A 14 1.05 -3.82 -11.94
C LEU A 14 -0.32 -4.40 -11.64
N LEU A 15 -1.36 -3.58 -11.46
CA LEU A 15 -2.73 -4.01 -11.14
C LEU A 15 -3.43 -4.74 -12.29
N ALA A 16 -3.12 -4.43 -13.55
CA ALA A 16 -3.75 -5.06 -14.70
C ALA A 16 -3.04 -6.37 -15.10
N ASN A 17 -1.71 -6.36 -15.16
CA ASN A 17 -0.97 -7.34 -15.97
C ASN A 17 0.05 -8.18 -15.20
N SER A 18 0.44 -7.78 -13.98
CA SER A 18 1.43 -8.56 -13.23
C SER A 18 0.80 -9.74 -12.48
N PRO A 19 1.41 -10.94 -12.52
CA PRO A 19 1.01 -12.02 -11.64
C PRO A 19 1.19 -11.59 -10.18
N SER A 20 0.22 -11.92 -9.33
CA SER A 20 0.39 -11.72 -7.89
C SER A 20 1.39 -12.73 -7.33
N LEU A 21 2.06 -12.37 -6.24
CA LEU A 21 2.99 -13.28 -5.58
C LEU A 21 2.27 -14.55 -5.10
N PRO A 22 2.94 -15.72 -5.10
CA PRO A 22 2.35 -16.96 -4.60
C PRO A 22 1.98 -16.90 -3.12
N GLN A 23 2.48 -15.90 -2.37
CA GLN A 23 2.15 -15.65 -0.97
C GLN A 23 0.89 -14.81 -0.75
N THR A 24 0.25 -14.36 -1.83
CA THR A 24 -1.01 -13.57 -1.78
C THR A 24 -2.11 -14.26 -0.96
N PRO A 25 -2.35 -15.58 -1.09
CA PRO A 25 -3.35 -16.27 -0.27
C PRO A 25 -3.00 -16.27 1.23
N GLN A 26 -1.71 -16.42 1.58
CA GLN A 26 -1.24 -16.41 2.97
C GLN A 26 -1.39 -15.01 3.59
N PHE A 27 -1.05 -13.96 2.84
CA PHE A 27 -1.28 -12.58 3.24
C PHE A 27 -2.77 -12.31 3.48
N TRP A 28 -3.62 -12.70 2.52
CA TRP A 28 -5.07 -12.56 2.64
C TRP A 28 -5.60 -13.26 3.89
N ASN A 29 -5.14 -14.48 4.16
CA ASN A 29 -5.57 -15.26 5.33
C ASN A 29 -5.10 -14.66 6.67
N ARG A 30 -4.04 -13.86 6.68
CA ARG A 30 -3.59 -13.14 7.88
C ARG A 30 -4.33 -11.83 8.11
N CYS A 31 -4.92 -11.23 7.07
CA CYS A 31 -5.71 -10.02 7.22
C CYS A 31 -6.94 -10.25 8.10
N SER A 32 -7.24 -9.28 8.97
CA SER A 32 -8.48 -9.23 9.75
C SER A 32 -9.71 -9.09 8.85
N ILE A 33 -10.91 -9.27 9.41
CA ILE A 33 -12.16 -9.07 8.67
C ILE A 33 -12.24 -7.64 8.11
N THR A 34 -11.88 -6.64 8.90
CA THR A 34 -11.86 -5.23 8.49
C THR A 34 -10.85 -4.98 7.38
N ALA A 35 -9.62 -5.47 7.52
CA ALA A 35 -8.59 -5.30 6.50
C ALA A 35 -8.99 -5.97 5.17
N ARG A 36 -9.62 -7.15 5.19
CA ARG A 36 -10.14 -7.80 3.97
C ARG A 36 -11.29 -7.00 3.35
N ALA A 37 -12.18 -6.43 4.16
CA ALA A 37 -13.27 -5.61 3.66
C ALA A 37 -12.73 -4.34 2.96
N LEU A 38 -11.75 -3.68 3.57
CA LEU A 38 -11.03 -2.56 2.98
C LEU A 38 -10.35 -2.96 1.66
N LEU A 39 -9.55 -4.04 1.68
CA LEU A 39 -8.85 -4.51 0.49
C LEU A 39 -9.81 -4.92 -0.62
N ASN A 40 -11.01 -5.42 -0.33
CA ASN A 40 -12.03 -5.68 -1.35
C ASN A 40 -12.68 -4.39 -1.89
N ALA A 41 -12.76 -3.33 -1.08
CA ALA A 41 -13.28 -2.03 -1.49
C ALA A 41 -12.26 -1.26 -2.35
N CYS A 42 -10.96 -1.50 -2.14
CA CYS A 42 -9.89 -1.00 -3.00
C CYS A 42 -9.48 -2.05 -4.04
N GLN A 43 -8.71 -1.65 -5.05
CA GLN A 43 -7.91 -2.61 -5.82
C GLN A 43 -6.59 -2.81 -5.10
N TRP A 44 -6.10 -4.04 -5.03
CA TRP A 44 -4.81 -4.30 -4.39
C TRP A 44 -4.05 -5.40 -5.11
N ARG A 45 -2.72 -5.38 -4.94
CA ARG A 45 -1.84 -6.43 -5.43
C ARG A 45 -0.60 -6.55 -4.55
N LEU A 46 -0.21 -7.78 -4.28
CA LEU A 46 1.08 -8.12 -3.69
C LEU A 46 2.01 -8.56 -4.82
N THR A 47 3.12 -7.85 -5.02
CA THR A 47 4.08 -8.04 -6.12
C THR A 47 5.51 -7.85 -5.62
N ASP A 48 6.51 -8.29 -6.38
CA ASP A 48 7.90 -7.93 -6.16
C ASP A 48 8.35 -6.84 -7.16
N VAL A 49 9.12 -5.87 -6.67
CA VAL A 49 9.75 -4.82 -7.47
C VAL A 49 11.20 -4.69 -7.03
N GLY A 50 12.13 -5.07 -7.90
CA GLY A 50 13.57 -5.05 -7.59
C GLY A 50 13.91 -5.81 -6.32
N GLU A 51 13.37 -7.03 -6.18
CA GLU A 51 13.56 -7.94 -5.04
C GLU A 51 12.90 -7.51 -3.71
N THR A 52 12.23 -6.35 -3.68
CA THR A 52 11.44 -5.92 -2.53
C THR A 52 9.98 -6.28 -2.75
N TRP A 53 9.27 -6.73 -1.70
CA TRP A 53 7.83 -6.98 -1.79
C TRP A 53 7.05 -5.68 -1.63
N TRP A 54 6.07 -5.48 -2.50
CA TRP A 54 5.21 -4.31 -2.52
C TRP A 54 3.76 -4.74 -2.41
N LEU A 55 3.08 -4.19 -1.40
CA LEU A 55 1.63 -4.20 -1.31
C LEU A 55 1.13 -2.86 -1.87
N ALA A 56 0.66 -2.87 -3.11
CA ALA A 56 0.05 -1.71 -3.74
C ALA A 56 -1.47 -1.77 -3.51
N ILE A 57 -2.04 -0.68 -2.98
CA ILE A 57 -3.46 -0.52 -2.68
C ILE A 57 -3.96 0.74 -3.37
N ALA A 58 -4.81 0.61 -4.38
CA ALA A 58 -5.42 1.72 -5.09
C ALA A 58 -6.88 1.86 -4.70
N CYS A 59 -7.23 2.95 -4.03
CA CYS A 59 -8.56 3.14 -3.48
C CYS A 59 -9.41 4.07 -4.37
N PRO A 60 -10.71 3.75 -4.55
CA PRO A 60 -11.59 4.47 -5.48
C PRO A 60 -12.13 5.79 -4.93
N THR A 61 -12.04 6.05 -3.63
CA THR A 61 -12.55 7.27 -2.97
C THR A 61 -11.60 7.79 -1.89
N ALA A 62 -11.74 9.05 -1.51
CA ALA A 62 -10.99 9.63 -0.38
C ALA A 62 -11.23 8.83 0.91
N ASP A 63 -12.48 8.48 1.20
CA ASP A 63 -12.86 7.76 2.42
C ASP A 63 -12.17 6.39 2.51
N THR A 64 -12.09 5.67 1.38
CA THR A 64 -11.40 4.37 1.34
C THR A 64 -9.89 4.53 1.43
N THR A 65 -9.31 5.62 0.92
CA THR A 65 -7.91 5.97 1.17
C THR A 65 -7.65 6.23 2.65
N TRP A 66 -8.46 7.07 3.30
CA TRP A 66 -8.31 7.39 4.72
C TRP A 66 -8.44 6.14 5.59
N GLN A 67 -9.40 5.28 5.27
CA GLN A 67 -9.55 4.02 5.98
C GLN A 67 -8.34 3.10 5.78
N ALA A 68 -7.73 3.08 4.59
CA ALA A 68 -6.50 2.32 4.35
C ALA A 68 -5.30 2.84 5.13
N LEU A 69 -5.19 4.17 5.29
CA LEU A 69 -4.17 4.78 6.14
C LEU A 69 -4.42 4.50 7.62
N HIS A 70 -5.68 4.50 8.06
CA HIS A 70 -6.06 4.19 9.44
C HIS A 70 -5.76 2.71 9.80
N ASP A 71 -6.04 1.78 8.88
CA ASP A 71 -5.82 0.35 9.06
C ASP A 71 -4.37 -0.08 8.71
N LEU A 72 -3.46 0.87 8.50
CA LEU A 72 -2.10 0.60 8.05
C LEU A 72 -1.32 -0.33 8.99
N ASP A 73 -1.44 -0.15 10.30
CA ASP A 73 -0.81 -1.02 11.29
C ASP A 73 -1.28 -2.48 11.15
N ALA A 74 -2.58 -2.69 10.91
CA ALA A 74 -3.13 -4.03 10.73
C ALA A 74 -2.62 -4.69 9.44
N LEU A 75 -2.41 -3.90 8.38
CA LEU A 75 -1.82 -4.37 7.12
C LEU A 75 -0.33 -4.70 7.29
N ILE A 76 0.41 -3.87 8.04
CA ILE A 76 1.81 -4.10 8.41
C ILE A 76 1.94 -5.41 9.20
N ASP A 77 1.11 -5.60 10.23
CA ASP A 77 1.13 -6.80 11.06
C ASP A 77 0.80 -8.08 10.27
N ALA A 78 -0.08 -7.98 9.27
CA ALA A 78 -0.39 -9.09 8.39
C ALA A 78 0.75 -9.43 7.41
N LEU A 79 1.47 -8.41 6.93
CA LEU A 79 2.51 -8.55 5.90
C LEU A 79 3.89 -8.90 6.48
N ARG A 80 4.27 -8.30 7.60
CA ARG A 80 5.60 -8.43 8.24
C ARG A 80 6.06 -9.89 8.44
N PRO A 81 5.21 -10.85 8.85
CA PRO A 81 5.63 -12.25 9.01
C PRO A 81 5.94 -12.97 7.69
N LEU A 82 5.49 -12.43 6.55
CA LEU A 82 5.71 -13.01 5.22
C LEU A 82 6.88 -12.33 4.51
N ALA A 83 6.99 -11.02 4.67
CA ALA A 83 8.06 -10.21 4.13
C ALA A 83 8.42 -9.11 5.13
N PRO A 84 9.47 -9.30 5.95
CA PRO A 84 9.88 -8.32 6.96
C PRO A 84 10.41 -7.03 6.32
N HIS A 85 11.00 -7.17 5.13
CA HIS A 85 11.51 -6.09 4.28
C HIS A 85 10.55 -5.89 3.10
N ALA A 86 9.41 -5.25 3.36
CA ALA A 86 8.40 -4.95 2.36
C ALA A 86 8.00 -3.48 2.40
N ARG A 87 7.29 -3.06 1.36
CA ARG A 87 6.75 -1.72 1.21
C ARG A 87 5.25 -1.79 1.05
N ILE A 88 4.54 -0.84 1.67
CA ILE A 88 3.11 -0.61 1.44
C ILE A 88 2.97 0.71 0.71
N SER A 89 2.12 0.74 -0.31
CA SER A 89 1.79 1.95 -1.05
C SER A 89 0.29 2.10 -1.18
N VAL A 90 -0.25 3.19 -0.67
CA VAL A 90 -1.69 3.53 -0.75
C VAL A 90 -1.86 4.67 -1.73
N TYR A 91 -2.56 4.39 -2.83
CA TYR A 91 -2.84 5.34 -3.89
C TYR A 91 -4.28 5.86 -3.77
N PRO A 92 -4.47 7.16 -3.55
CA PRO A 92 -5.79 7.76 -3.60
C PRO A 92 -6.34 7.81 -5.03
N PRO A 93 -7.59 8.25 -5.25
CA PRO A 93 -8.06 8.68 -6.56
C PRO A 93 -7.16 9.77 -7.15
N GLU A 94 -7.04 9.81 -8.48
CA GLU A 94 -6.15 10.75 -9.18
C GLU A 94 -6.43 12.22 -8.88
N THR A 95 -7.67 12.56 -8.51
CA THR A 95 -8.10 13.92 -8.20
C THR A 95 -7.74 14.38 -6.78
N ILE A 96 -7.26 13.48 -5.93
CA ILE A 96 -7.14 13.74 -4.48
C ILE A 96 -5.69 14.04 -4.12
N GLY A 97 -4.72 13.30 -4.65
CA GLY A 97 -3.31 13.65 -4.47
C GLY A 97 -2.35 12.49 -4.75
N ASN A 98 -1.21 12.51 -4.08
CA ASN A 98 -0.12 11.58 -4.28
C ASN A 98 -0.25 10.31 -3.43
N ALA A 99 0.49 9.27 -3.80
CA ALA A 99 0.53 8.04 -3.04
C ALA A 99 1.19 8.25 -1.67
N PHE A 100 0.67 7.57 -0.66
CA PHE A 100 1.37 7.34 0.61
C PHE A 100 2.22 6.08 0.47
N VAL A 101 3.48 6.13 0.92
CA VAL A 101 4.41 5.00 0.84
C VAL A 101 5.14 4.84 2.17
N THR A 102 5.21 3.60 2.65
CA THR A 102 5.95 3.26 3.87
C THR A 102 6.69 1.94 3.73
N ASP A 103 7.89 1.86 4.32
CA ASP A 103 8.70 0.65 4.40
C ASP A 103 8.48 -0.04 5.74
N LEU A 104 8.29 -1.35 5.77
CA LEU A 104 8.05 -2.10 7.01
C LEU A 104 9.24 -2.10 7.97
N ASP A 105 10.43 -1.84 7.43
CA ASP A 105 11.66 -1.65 8.20
C ASP A 105 11.64 -0.37 9.02
N ASP A 106 10.94 0.65 8.54
CA ASP A 106 10.78 1.93 9.21
C ASP A 106 9.39 2.51 8.89
N PRO A 107 8.32 1.93 9.45
CA PRO A 107 6.94 2.18 9.02
C PRO A 107 6.46 3.62 9.29
N TRP A 108 7.23 4.36 10.08
CA TRP A 108 7.00 5.75 10.45
C TRP A 108 8.20 6.65 10.11
N GLY A 109 9.24 6.10 9.46
CA GLY A 109 10.46 6.80 9.10
C GLY A 109 10.27 7.65 7.88
N TYR A 110 9.87 8.91 8.10
CA TYR A 110 9.68 9.93 7.07
C TYR A 110 9.09 9.33 5.79
N ALA A 111 7.86 8.82 5.89
CA ALA A 111 7.04 8.64 4.72
C ALA A 111 7.22 9.93 3.90
N THR A 112 7.72 9.83 2.67
CA THR A 112 7.69 10.96 1.74
C THR A 112 6.22 11.13 1.40
N SER A 113 5.46 11.67 2.34
CA SER A 113 4.03 11.85 2.30
C SER A 113 3.83 13.29 1.85
N PRO A 114 3.31 13.51 0.64
CA PRO A 114 2.87 14.85 0.24
C PRO A 114 1.70 15.35 1.08
N TRP A 115 1.24 14.56 2.05
CA TRP A 115 0.12 14.84 2.96
C TRP A 115 0.54 15.43 4.31
N ASP A 116 1.84 15.46 4.61
CA ASP A 116 2.37 16.11 5.82
C ASP A 116 2.61 17.62 5.63
N GLU A 117 2.55 18.13 4.39
CA GLU A 117 2.88 19.53 4.06
C GLU A 117 1.65 20.47 4.03
N GLU A 118 0.43 19.96 4.29
CA GLU A 118 -0.83 20.73 4.15
C GLU A 118 -1.76 20.64 5.38
N GLN A 119 -1.21 20.79 6.59
CA GLN A 119 -1.97 20.94 7.84
C GLN A 119 -1.46 22.10 8.71
N ASP A 120 -0.88 23.15 8.10
CA ASP A 120 -0.44 24.36 8.82
C ASP A 120 -1.02 25.62 8.13
N ILE A 121 -2.34 25.80 8.25
CA ILE A 121 -3.04 27.09 8.04
C ILE A 121 -4.19 27.23 9.04
#